data_AF-A0A7W1UI05-F1
#
_entry.id   AF-A0A7W1UI05-F1
#
_cell.length_a   1.000
_cell.length_b   1.000
_cell.length_c   1.000
_cell.angle_alpha   90.00
_cell.angle_beta   90.00
_cell.angle_gamma   90.00
#
_symmetry.space_group_name_H-M   'P 1'
#
loop_
_entity.id
_entity.type
_entity.pdbx_description
1 polymer ?
#
loop_
_entity_poly.entity_id
_entity_poly.type
_entity_poly.pdbx_seq_one_letter_code
_entity_poly.pdbx_strand_id
1 'polypeptide(L)'
;MPKPSTKLAESLEVLKGLQRRGLIAIRSADITRTHRERLVRNGFLQPVMKGWYIPARPDETAGESTGWYASFWNFCASYLTSRFGKKWSLSPEQSLLLHAGNRRVPDQLLIRASQSRNKVTELLYGTSLLEVRANLPAEKDTDIQGALRLFSLPAALVASSPNFYRQYATDARTVLTMIRDASEVLDPLLEGGHSTVAGRLVGAFRNIGRGRIADNIIKTMQAAGYAVRENDPFEAESPVIFTNKERSPYVNRMHLMWKEMREAVIEAFPPPPGLPKDAKAYLKTVNDAYVMDAYHSLSIEGYRVSPDLIEKVRQGTWNPDTNAADRGQRDALAAR
;
A
#
# COMPACT_ATOMS: atom_id res chain seq x y z
N MET A 1 -4.57 29.30 38.60
CA MET A 1 -3.90 28.74 37.40
C MET A 1 -4.43 27.34 37.13
N PRO A 2 -4.78 26.95 35.89
CA PRO A 2 -5.29 25.60 35.61
C PRO A 2 -4.18 24.54 35.77
N LYS A 3 -4.57 23.35 36.25
CA LYS A 3 -3.66 22.21 36.51
C LYS A 3 -3.03 21.71 35.18
N PRO A 4 -1.79 21.16 35.19
CA PRO A 4 -1.12 20.66 33.99
C PRO A 4 -1.92 19.63 33.16
N SER A 5 -2.71 18.79 33.83
CA SER A 5 -3.60 17.81 33.20
C SER A 5 -4.73 18.45 32.40
N THR A 6 -5.32 19.55 32.89
CA THR A 6 -6.38 20.31 32.20
C THR A 6 -5.88 20.92 30.89
N LYS A 7 -4.65 21.44 30.89
CA LYS A 7 -4.01 22.02 29.70
C LYS A 7 -3.70 20.96 28.63
N LEU A 8 -3.28 19.76 29.03
CA LEU A 8 -3.07 18.67 28.07
C LEU A 8 -4.40 18.24 27.45
N ALA A 9 -5.45 18.08 28.25
CA ALA A 9 -6.80 17.74 27.77
C ALA A 9 -7.32 18.74 26.72
N GLU A 10 -7.17 20.05 26.94
CA GLU A 10 -7.51 21.08 25.93
C GLU A 10 -6.77 20.87 24.60
N SER A 11 -5.51 20.46 24.65
CA SER A 11 -4.71 20.25 23.43
C SER A 11 -5.09 18.96 22.72
N LEU A 12 -5.50 17.93 23.47
CA LEU A 12 -6.02 16.68 22.93
C LEU A 12 -7.37 16.89 22.24
N GLU A 13 -8.24 17.77 22.75
CA GLU A 13 -9.50 18.12 22.06
C GLU A 13 -9.22 18.85 20.73
N VAL A 14 -8.22 19.73 20.68
CA VAL A 14 -7.77 20.34 19.41
C VAL A 14 -7.27 19.29 18.43
N LEU A 15 -6.40 18.36 18.88
CA LEU A 15 -5.87 17.29 18.05
C LEU A 15 -7.00 16.38 17.52
N LYS A 16 -7.93 15.98 18.38
CA LYS A 16 -9.11 15.19 18.03
C LYS A 16 -9.99 15.90 17.01
N GLY A 17 -10.15 17.22 17.11
CA GLY A 17 -10.83 18.04 16.11
C GLY A 17 -10.17 17.96 14.72
N LEU A 18 -8.84 17.99 14.67
CA LEU A 18 -8.08 17.81 13.43
C LEU A 18 -8.24 16.38 12.87
N GLN A 19 -8.12 15.37 13.71
CA GLN A 19 -8.25 13.96 13.32
C GLN A 19 -9.67 13.63 12.82
N ARG A 20 -10.72 14.17 13.45
CA ARG A 20 -12.12 14.03 12.98
C ARG A 20 -12.36 14.60 11.58
N ARG A 21 -11.55 15.58 11.17
CA ARG A 21 -11.56 16.14 9.81
C ARG A 21 -10.74 15.30 8.82
N GLY A 22 -10.17 14.18 9.26
CA GLY A 22 -9.30 13.31 8.45
C GLY A 22 -7.89 13.86 8.23
N LEU A 23 -7.47 14.89 8.98
CA LEU A 23 -6.14 15.47 8.83
C LEU A 23 -5.08 14.56 9.45
N ILE A 24 -4.38 13.81 8.59
CA ILE A 24 -3.24 12.99 8.98
C ILE A 24 -1.95 13.82 8.94
N ALA A 25 -1.78 14.68 7.93
CA ALA A 25 -0.69 15.65 7.88
C ALA A 25 -1.13 16.97 8.52
N ILE A 26 -0.53 17.33 9.64
CA ILE A 26 -0.87 18.53 10.39
C ILE A 26 0.21 19.58 10.15
N ARG A 27 -0.17 20.75 9.64
CA ARG A 27 0.77 21.87 9.46
C ARG A 27 0.87 22.67 10.75
N SER A 28 2.00 23.34 10.91
CA SER A 28 2.20 24.35 11.96
C SER A 28 1.17 25.48 11.95
N ALA A 29 0.51 25.71 10.81
CA ALA A 29 -0.56 26.69 10.66
C ALA A 29 -1.94 26.15 11.09
N ASP A 30 -2.11 24.84 11.15
CA ASP A 30 -3.39 24.19 11.52
C ASP A 30 -3.56 24.09 13.04
N ILE A 31 -2.51 24.34 13.82
CA ILE A 31 -2.50 24.24 15.28
C ILE A 31 -1.64 25.35 15.90
N THR A 32 -2.11 25.98 16.98
CA THR A 32 -1.36 27.03 17.67
C THR A 32 -0.05 26.50 18.25
N ARG A 33 0.96 27.36 18.36
CA ARG A 33 2.27 27.01 18.92
C ARG A 33 2.15 26.34 20.29
N THR A 34 1.29 26.88 21.15
CA THR A 34 1.06 26.39 22.51
C THR A 34 0.55 24.93 22.53
N HIS A 35 -0.45 24.60 21.71
CA HIS A 35 -0.97 23.23 21.66
C HIS A 35 0.02 22.29 20.98
N ARG A 36 0.65 22.73 19.89
CA ARG A 36 1.65 21.94 19.15
C ARG A 36 2.82 21.52 20.02
N GLU A 37 3.47 22.46 20.71
CA GLU A 37 4.62 22.16 21.57
C GLU A 37 4.22 21.24 22.73
N ARG A 38 3.01 21.40 23.27
CA ARG A 38 2.48 20.53 24.33
C ARG A 38 2.25 19.11 23.83
N LEU A 39 1.62 18.93 22.67
CA LEU A 39 1.33 17.62 22.09
C LEU A 39 2.62 16.89 21.68
N VAL A 40 3.58 17.60 21.08
CA VAL A 40 4.89 17.04 20.73
C VAL A 40 5.63 16.57 21.98
N ARG A 41 5.67 17.40 23.03
CA ARG A 41 6.34 17.04 24.29
C ARG A 41 5.73 15.80 24.95
N ASN A 42 4.44 15.58 24.77
CA ASN A 42 3.72 14.45 25.37
C ASN A 42 3.54 13.28 24.38
N GLY A 43 4.23 13.26 23.23
CA GLY A 43 4.22 12.13 22.30
C GLY A 43 2.96 11.96 21.44
N PHE A 44 2.02 12.90 21.48
CA PHE A 44 0.78 12.83 20.68
C PHE A 44 0.95 13.40 19.26
N LEU A 45 2.03 14.11 19.00
CA LEU A 45 2.42 14.60 17.68
C LEU A 45 3.89 14.30 17.42
N GLN A 46 4.18 13.69 16.28
CA GLN A 46 5.54 13.45 15.81
C GLN A 46 5.88 14.45 14.69
N PRO A 47 6.96 15.24 14.83
CA PRO A 47 7.47 16.07 13.74
C PRO A 47 8.00 15.17 12.61
N VAL A 48 7.58 15.42 11.37
CA VAL A 48 8.06 14.68 10.18
C VAL A 48 9.14 15.48 9.46
N MET A 49 8.84 16.74 9.18
CA MET A 49 9.75 17.70 8.56
C MET A 49 9.40 19.11 9.06
N LYS A 50 10.22 20.12 8.73
CA LYS A 50 9.99 21.49 9.20
C LYS A 50 8.57 21.96 8.89
N GLY A 51 7.80 22.19 9.94
CA GLY A 51 6.45 22.72 9.86
C GLY A 51 5.34 21.67 9.69
N TRP A 52 5.67 20.38 9.62
CA TRP A 52 4.73 19.29 9.36
C TRP A 52 4.86 18.17 10.39
N TYR A 53 3.70 17.65 10.81
CA TYR A 53 3.57 16.68 11.90
C TYR A 53 2.55 15.61 11.53
N ILE A 54 2.63 14.46 12.18
CA ILE A 54 1.59 13.43 12.17
C ILE A 54 1.13 13.15 13.61
N PRO A 55 -0.11 12.72 13.83
CA PRO A 55 -0.53 12.11 15.08
C PRO A 55 0.35 10.90 15.41
N ALA A 56 0.70 10.76 16.68
CA ALA A 56 1.50 9.65 17.19
C ALA A 56 0.91 9.11 18.49
N ARG A 57 1.30 7.89 18.85
CA ARG A 57 0.91 7.25 20.09
C ARG A 57 1.99 7.52 21.15
N PRO A 58 1.63 8.04 22.34
CA PRO A 58 2.61 8.35 23.37
C PRO A 58 3.24 7.09 23.99
N ASP A 59 2.59 5.94 23.84
CA ASP A 59 3.01 4.60 24.25
C ASP A 59 3.82 3.85 23.18
N GLU A 60 4.02 4.45 22.00
CA GLU A 60 4.83 3.86 20.93
C GLU A 60 6.30 3.77 21.37
N THR A 61 6.91 2.60 21.18
CA THR A 61 8.28 2.36 21.67
C THR A 61 9.26 3.21 20.88
N ALA A 62 10.27 3.80 21.54
CA ALA A 62 11.28 4.59 20.85
C ALA A 62 11.96 3.78 19.73
N GLY A 63 11.81 4.22 18.48
CA GLY A 63 12.32 3.53 17.30
C GLY A 63 11.26 2.77 16.49
N GLU A 64 10.03 2.62 16.99
CA GLU A 64 8.92 2.12 16.19
C GLU A 64 8.60 3.08 15.04
N SER A 65 8.34 2.52 13.87
CA SER A 65 8.06 3.25 12.63
C SER A 65 6.64 3.02 12.10
N THR A 66 5.84 2.22 12.82
CA THR A 66 4.50 1.80 12.40
C THR A 66 3.59 3.00 12.15
N GLY A 67 3.56 3.99 13.04
CA GLY A 67 2.78 5.21 12.87
C GLY A 67 3.12 5.97 11.58
N TRP A 68 4.42 6.05 11.24
CA TRP A 68 4.88 6.69 10.01
C TRP A 68 4.46 5.93 8.76
N TYR A 69 4.74 4.63 8.69
CA TYR A 69 4.42 3.83 7.49
C TYR A 69 2.91 3.76 7.24
N ALA A 70 2.09 3.71 8.30
CA ALA A 70 0.62 3.79 8.19
C ALA A 70 0.14 5.16 7.67
N SER A 71 0.85 6.23 8.00
CA SER A 71 0.49 7.61 7.63
C SER A 71 1.10 8.09 6.32
N PHE A 72 2.15 7.41 5.82
CA PHE A 72 3.03 7.89 4.75
C PHE A 72 2.29 8.41 3.51
N TRP A 73 1.40 7.60 2.95
CA TRP A 73 0.70 7.95 1.70
C TRP A 73 -0.25 9.14 1.89
N ASN A 74 -0.97 9.18 3.01
CA ASN A 74 -1.88 10.29 3.34
C ASN A 74 -1.10 11.57 3.67
N PHE A 75 0.05 11.42 4.32
CA PHE A 75 0.98 12.51 4.56
C PHE A 75 1.47 13.12 3.25
N CYS A 76 1.98 12.29 2.34
CA CYS A 76 2.45 12.73 1.02
C CYS A 76 1.34 13.43 0.24
N ALA A 77 0.14 12.85 0.16
CA ALA A 77 -0.98 13.45 -0.54
C ALA A 77 -1.32 14.86 -0.02
N SER A 78 -1.37 15.02 1.30
CA SER A 78 -1.70 16.30 1.94
C SER A 78 -0.56 17.32 1.81
N TYR A 79 0.69 16.90 1.99
CA TYR A 79 1.87 17.74 1.79
C TYR A 79 1.93 18.28 0.36
N LEU A 80 1.84 17.40 -0.63
CA LEU A 80 1.97 17.75 -2.04
C LEU A 80 0.81 18.59 -2.53
N THR A 81 -0.41 18.30 -2.08
CA THR A 81 -1.59 19.13 -2.40
C THR A 81 -1.49 20.51 -1.76
N SER A 82 -1.02 20.61 -0.51
CA SER A 82 -0.81 21.93 0.12
C SER A 82 0.27 22.75 -0.58
N ARG A 83 1.25 22.09 -1.20
CA ARG A 83 2.40 22.75 -1.84
C ARG A 83 2.16 23.10 -3.31
N PHE A 84 1.51 22.20 -4.06
CA PHE A 84 1.37 22.29 -5.51
C PHE A 84 -0.09 22.38 -5.98
N GLY A 85 -1.06 22.32 -5.07
CA GLY A 85 -2.48 22.23 -5.43
C GLY A 85 -2.75 20.97 -6.25
N LYS A 86 -3.26 21.15 -7.47
CA LYS A 86 -3.46 20.06 -8.44
C LYS A 86 -2.28 19.83 -9.38
N LYS A 87 -1.23 20.65 -9.31
CA LYS A 87 -0.11 20.68 -10.28
C LYS A 87 1.01 19.71 -9.91
N TRP A 88 0.65 18.51 -9.49
CA TRP A 88 1.57 17.43 -9.17
C TRP A 88 0.97 16.06 -9.50
N SER A 89 1.83 15.07 -9.68
CA SER A 89 1.49 13.65 -9.74
C SER A 89 2.65 12.81 -9.24
N LEU A 90 2.41 11.56 -8.84
CA LEU A 90 3.47 10.58 -8.71
C LEU A 90 4.08 10.25 -10.08
N SER A 91 5.27 9.65 -10.08
CA SER A 91 5.89 9.15 -11.32
C SER A 91 5.03 8.09 -12.01
N PRO A 92 5.22 7.86 -13.33
CA PRO A 92 4.56 6.76 -14.04
C PRO A 92 4.80 5.41 -13.36
N GLU A 93 6.05 5.10 -13.01
CA GLU A 93 6.42 3.84 -12.37
C GLU A 93 5.76 3.66 -11.00
N GLN A 94 5.77 4.70 -10.16
CA GLN A 94 5.10 4.64 -8.86
C GLN A 94 3.58 4.52 -9.00
N SER A 95 3.00 5.13 -10.03
CA SER A 95 1.58 4.98 -10.37
C SER A 95 1.28 3.52 -10.73
N LEU A 96 2.13 2.87 -11.55
CA LEU A 96 1.98 1.45 -11.88
C LEU A 96 2.07 0.54 -10.65
N LEU A 97 3.00 0.80 -9.72
CA LEU A 97 3.07 0.05 -8.46
C LEU A 97 1.76 0.14 -7.67
N LEU A 98 1.18 1.34 -7.54
CA LEU A 98 -0.09 1.52 -6.83
C LEU A 98 -1.27 0.86 -7.56
N HIS A 99 -1.32 0.94 -8.89
CA HIS A 99 -2.30 0.19 -9.70
C HIS A 99 -2.19 -1.33 -9.53
N ALA A 100 -0.97 -1.85 -9.36
CA ALA A 100 -0.72 -3.26 -9.04
C ALA A 100 -1.17 -3.66 -7.62
N GLY A 101 -1.61 -2.70 -6.80
CA GLY A 101 -1.88 -2.92 -5.38
C GLY A 101 -0.61 -2.96 -4.52
N ASN A 102 0.56 -2.61 -5.07
CA ASN A 102 1.81 -2.52 -4.33
C ASN A 102 1.88 -1.18 -3.59
N ARG A 103 1.50 -1.19 -2.31
CA ARG A 103 1.53 -0.01 -1.42
C ARG A 103 2.80 0.09 -0.58
N ARG A 104 3.86 -0.66 -0.93
CA ARG A 104 5.15 -0.56 -0.24
C ARG A 104 5.64 0.88 -0.28
N VAL A 105 6.02 1.41 0.88
CA VAL A 105 6.61 2.74 0.98
C VAL A 105 8.03 2.70 0.42
N PRO A 106 8.36 3.54 -0.57
CA PRO A 106 9.71 3.59 -1.12
C PRO A 106 10.65 4.40 -0.22
N ASP A 107 11.94 4.08 -0.26
CA ASP A 107 12.98 4.88 0.41
C ASP A 107 13.04 6.31 -0.17
N GLN A 108 12.73 6.45 -1.45
CA GLN A 108 12.55 7.76 -2.08
C GLN A 108 11.34 7.76 -3.01
N LEU A 109 10.37 8.62 -2.73
CA LEU A 109 9.18 8.82 -3.53
C LEU A 109 9.41 9.91 -4.58
N LEU A 110 9.38 9.53 -5.86
CA LEU A 110 9.55 10.46 -6.97
C LEU A 110 8.22 11.12 -7.35
N ILE A 111 8.21 12.45 -7.36
CA ILE A 111 7.03 13.27 -7.62
C ILE A 111 7.31 14.21 -8.79
N ARG A 112 6.40 14.26 -9.76
CA ARG A 112 6.43 15.27 -10.82
C ARG A 112 5.60 16.47 -10.38
N ALA A 113 6.16 17.66 -10.50
CA ALA A 113 5.43 18.91 -10.25
C ALA A 113 5.93 20.02 -11.19
N SER A 114 5.00 20.81 -11.75
CA SER A 114 5.34 21.83 -12.75
C SER A 114 6.22 22.95 -12.18
N GLN A 115 6.08 23.25 -10.89
CA GLN A 115 6.86 24.26 -10.18
C GLN A 115 7.89 23.63 -9.21
N SER A 116 8.32 22.39 -9.49
CA SER A 116 9.35 21.72 -8.70
C SER A 116 10.69 22.49 -8.72
N ARG A 117 11.42 22.35 -7.61
CA ARG A 117 12.79 22.85 -7.41
C ARG A 117 13.87 21.78 -7.59
N ASN A 118 13.54 20.59 -8.09
CA ASN A 118 14.47 19.46 -8.24
C ASN A 118 15.20 19.14 -6.92
N LYS A 119 14.43 18.98 -5.83
CA LYS A 119 14.96 18.89 -4.47
C LYS A 119 14.52 17.60 -3.78
N VAL A 120 15.47 17.00 -3.05
CA VAL A 120 15.20 15.94 -2.07
C VAL A 120 14.74 16.57 -0.74
N THR A 121 13.64 16.08 -0.21
CA THR A 121 13.11 16.41 1.11
C THR A 121 13.13 15.15 1.96
N GLU A 122 14.03 15.09 2.93
CA GLU A 122 14.09 14.02 3.91
C GLU A 122 12.84 14.00 4.79
N LEU A 123 12.34 12.80 5.06
CA LEU A 123 11.24 12.50 5.96
C LEU A 123 11.75 11.58 7.07
N LEU A 124 10.84 10.84 7.72
CA LEU A 124 11.21 9.94 8.81
C LEU A 124 11.74 8.59 8.29
N TYR A 125 12.53 7.92 9.13
CA TYR A 125 12.99 6.54 8.94
C TYR A 125 13.64 6.25 7.58
N GLY A 126 14.48 7.18 7.09
CA GLY A 126 15.20 7.02 5.83
C GLY A 126 14.34 7.15 4.57
N THR A 127 13.08 7.57 4.71
CA THR A 127 12.22 7.89 3.57
C THR A 127 12.41 9.33 3.11
N SER A 128 12.26 9.60 1.81
CA SER A 128 12.44 10.93 1.24
C SER A 128 11.50 11.21 0.07
N LEU A 129 11.30 12.49 -0.26
CA LEU A 129 10.59 12.92 -1.45
C LEU A 129 11.58 13.53 -2.44
N LEU A 130 11.59 13.05 -3.68
CA LEU A 130 12.31 13.70 -4.78
C LEU A 130 11.31 14.40 -5.68
N GLU A 131 11.24 15.73 -5.56
CA GLU A 131 10.43 16.56 -6.45
C GLU A 131 11.21 16.76 -7.76
N VAL A 132 10.63 16.47 -8.92
CA VAL A 132 11.23 16.73 -10.24
C VAL A 132 10.33 17.58 -11.12
N ARG A 133 10.94 18.46 -11.91
CA ARG A 133 10.23 19.22 -12.94
C ARG A 133 10.10 18.33 -14.19
N ALA A 134 8.90 17.83 -14.42
CA ALA A 134 8.57 16.99 -15.57
C ALA A 134 7.10 17.18 -15.96
N ASN A 135 6.75 16.71 -17.15
CA ASN A 135 5.37 16.76 -17.64
C ASN A 135 4.45 15.93 -16.73
N LEU A 136 3.33 16.56 -16.37
CA LEU A 136 2.22 15.95 -15.66
C LEU A 136 1.31 15.24 -16.66
N PRO A 137 0.55 14.21 -16.23
CA PRO A 137 -0.51 13.67 -17.06
C PRO A 137 -1.54 14.76 -17.39
N ALA A 138 -2.15 14.67 -18.57
CA ALA A 138 -3.36 15.44 -18.85
C ALA A 138 -4.46 15.05 -17.87
N GLU A 139 -5.50 15.88 -17.71
CA GLU A 139 -6.60 15.55 -16.78
C GLU A 139 -7.32 14.25 -17.18
N LYS A 140 -7.44 13.95 -18.49
CA LYS A 140 -7.97 12.66 -18.99
C LYS A 140 -7.10 11.45 -18.62
N ASP A 141 -5.81 11.69 -18.40
CA ASP A 141 -4.79 10.68 -18.09
C ASP A 141 -4.40 10.71 -16.61
N THR A 142 -5.18 11.41 -15.78
CA THR A 142 -4.98 11.50 -14.33
C THR A 142 -5.93 10.55 -13.63
N ASP A 143 -5.41 9.69 -12.77
CA ASP A 143 -6.20 8.88 -11.84
C ASP A 143 -6.01 9.37 -10.40
N ILE A 144 -7.06 9.23 -9.57
CA ILE A 144 -7.04 9.62 -8.16
C ILE A 144 -7.31 8.40 -7.30
N GLN A 145 -6.29 7.97 -6.56
CA GLN A 145 -6.42 6.88 -5.58
C GLN A 145 -6.27 7.42 -4.16
N GLY A 146 -7.38 7.43 -3.42
CA GLY A 146 -7.48 8.17 -2.17
C GLY A 146 -7.32 9.67 -2.43
N ALA A 147 -6.20 10.25 -2.02
CA ALA A 147 -5.84 11.65 -2.30
C ALA A 147 -4.55 11.78 -3.14
N LEU A 148 -4.02 10.67 -3.65
CA LEU A 148 -2.83 10.66 -4.50
C LEU A 148 -3.22 10.93 -5.96
N ARG A 149 -2.45 11.80 -6.63
CA ARG A 149 -2.58 12.07 -8.06
C ARG A 149 -1.63 11.17 -8.83
N LEU A 150 -2.16 10.29 -9.65
CA LEU A 150 -1.44 9.26 -10.39
C LEU A 150 -1.59 9.48 -11.89
N PHE A 151 -0.69 8.88 -12.67
CA PHE A 151 -0.98 8.59 -14.06
C PHE A 151 -2.08 7.51 -14.13
N SER A 152 -3.02 7.66 -15.06
CA SER A 152 -3.94 6.58 -15.44
C SER A 152 -3.13 5.36 -15.85
N LEU A 153 -3.69 4.17 -15.68
CA LEU A 153 -2.98 2.94 -15.99
C LEU A 153 -2.38 2.92 -17.42
N PRO A 154 -3.14 3.25 -18.49
CA PRO A 154 -2.58 3.29 -19.84
C PRO A 154 -1.49 4.35 -20.02
N ALA A 155 -1.71 5.57 -19.51
CA ALA A 155 -0.73 6.64 -19.61
C ALA A 155 0.56 6.31 -18.84
N ALA A 156 0.44 5.65 -17.69
CA ALA A 156 1.57 5.19 -16.90
C ALA A 156 2.37 4.10 -17.63
N LEU A 157 1.71 3.14 -18.28
CA LEU A 157 2.36 2.10 -19.08
C LEU A 157 3.17 2.71 -20.23
N VAL A 158 2.60 3.69 -20.93
CA VAL A 158 3.27 4.41 -22.02
C VAL A 158 4.44 5.25 -21.51
N ALA A 159 4.25 5.98 -20.40
CA ALA A 159 5.26 6.90 -19.86
C ALA A 159 6.36 6.21 -19.03
N SER A 160 6.19 4.94 -18.65
CA SER A 160 7.17 4.18 -17.88
C SER A 160 8.43 3.83 -18.69
N SER A 161 9.56 3.71 -17.99
CA SER A 161 10.82 3.24 -18.56
C SER A 161 10.85 1.72 -18.72
N PRO A 162 11.64 1.16 -19.66
CA PRO A 162 11.83 -0.29 -19.78
C PRO A 162 12.45 -0.93 -18.52
N ASN A 163 13.14 -0.14 -17.69
CA ASN A 163 13.73 -0.61 -16.45
C ASN A 163 12.67 -1.05 -15.41
N PHE A 164 11.48 -0.48 -15.45
CA PHE A 164 10.37 -0.88 -14.58
C PHE A 164 10.01 -2.36 -14.73
N TYR A 165 9.96 -2.86 -15.96
CA TYR A 165 9.60 -4.25 -16.28
C TYR A 165 10.65 -5.26 -15.78
N ARG A 166 11.91 -4.83 -15.65
CA ARG A 166 13.01 -5.64 -15.12
C ARG A 166 13.02 -5.64 -13.59
N GLN A 167 12.95 -4.44 -12.99
CA GLN A 167 13.02 -4.29 -11.54
C GLN A 167 11.74 -4.72 -10.81
N TYR A 168 10.58 -4.57 -11.46
CA TYR A 168 9.27 -4.82 -10.88
C TYR A 168 8.44 -5.74 -11.77
N ALA A 169 9.04 -6.85 -12.23
CA ALA A 169 8.42 -7.76 -13.20
C ALA A 169 7.04 -8.25 -12.75
N THR A 170 6.89 -8.62 -11.47
CA THR A 170 5.60 -9.07 -10.91
C THR A 170 4.54 -7.97 -10.94
N ASP A 171 4.88 -6.74 -10.58
CA ASP A 171 3.94 -5.61 -10.63
C ASP A 171 3.62 -5.21 -12.08
N ALA A 172 4.61 -5.21 -12.97
CA ALA A 172 4.45 -4.92 -14.40
C ALA A 172 3.53 -5.94 -15.10
N ARG A 173 3.72 -7.24 -14.86
CA ARG A 173 2.82 -8.28 -15.37
C ARG A 173 1.41 -8.11 -14.81
N THR A 174 1.29 -7.81 -13.52
CA THR A 174 0.00 -7.55 -12.86
C THR A 174 -0.77 -6.44 -13.55
N VAL A 175 -0.16 -5.26 -13.75
CA VAL A 175 -0.87 -4.12 -14.36
C VAL A 175 -1.23 -4.35 -15.84
N LEU A 176 -0.41 -5.10 -16.58
CA LEU A 176 -0.75 -5.49 -17.96
C LEU A 176 -2.02 -6.36 -18.01
N THR A 177 -2.29 -7.17 -16.97
CA THR A 177 -3.54 -7.95 -16.91
C THR A 177 -4.79 -7.10 -16.75
N MET A 178 -4.65 -5.85 -16.30
CA MET A 178 -5.78 -4.95 -16.07
C MET A 178 -6.27 -4.28 -17.37
N ILE A 179 -5.41 -4.19 -18.41
CA ILE A 179 -5.78 -3.62 -19.71
C ILE A 179 -6.71 -4.57 -20.46
N ARG A 180 -7.92 -4.12 -20.80
CA ARG A 180 -8.96 -4.99 -21.36
C ARG A 180 -8.71 -5.28 -22.83
N ASP A 181 -8.31 -4.26 -23.58
CA ASP A 181 -8.00 -4.35 -25.00
C ASP A 181 -7.02 -3.25 -25.44
N ALA A 182 -6.55 -3.34 -26.68
CA ALA A 182 -5.52 -2.47 -27.21
C ALA A 182 -5.93 -0.98 -27.27
N SER A 183 -7.23 -0.66 -27.38
CA SER A 183 -7.68 0.73 -27.54
C SER A 183 -7.27 1.61 -26.36
N GLU A 184 -7.25 1.05 -25.14
CA GLU A 184 -6.90 1.79 -23.92
C GLU A 184 -5.49 2.40 -23.97
N VAL A 185 -4.53 1.71 -24.61
CA VAL A 185 -3.15 2.19 -24.74
C VAL A 185 -2.86 2.84 -26.08
N LEU A 186 -3.72 2.65 -27.09
CA LEU A 186 -3.49 3.16 -28.44
C LEU A 186 -3.59 4.68 -28.52
N ASP A 187 -4.55 5.30 -27.82
CA ASP A 187 -4.69 6.76 -27.78
C ASP A 187 -3.39 7.46 -27.35
N PRO A 188 -2.81 7.17 -26.16
CA PRO A 188 -1.56 7.80 -25.75
C PRO A 188 -0.35 7.38 -26.59
N LEU A 189 -0.36 6.21 -27.23
CA LEU A 189 0.72 5.79 -28.14
C LEU A 189 0.71 6.60 -29.45
N LEU A 190 -0.46 6.85 -30.02
CA LEU A 190 -0.64 7.55 -31.28
C LEU A 190 -0.42 9.06 -31.14
N GLU A 191 -0.91 9.67 -30.05
CA GLU A 191 -0.73 11.11 -29.79
C GLU A 191 0.76 11.51 -29.73
N GLY A 192 1.63 10.63 -29.23
CA GLY A 192 3.07 10.89 -29.10
C GLY A 192 3.95 10.23 -30.17
N GLY A 193 3.37 9.51 -31.13
CA GLY A 193 4.14 8.76 -32.14
C GLY A 193 5.12 7.75 -31.52
N HIS A 194 4.73 7.10 -30.42
CA HIS A 194 5.64 6.38 -29.54
C HIS A 194 5.98 4.96 -30.04
N SER A 195 6.55 4.82 -31.24
CA SER A 195 6.82 3.52 -31.89
C SER A 195 7.68 2.56 -31.05
N THR A 196 8.72 3.06 -30.38
CA THR A 196 9.58 2.24 -29.49
C THR A 196 8.82 1.76 -28.26
N VAL A 197 7.95 2.60 -27.69
CA VAL A 197 7.11 2.22 -26.54
C VAL A 197 6.03 1.22 -26.96
N ALA A 198 5.43 1.41 -28.14
CA ALA A 198 4.49 0.44 -28.71
C ALA A 198 5.18 -0.94 -28.85
N GLY A 199 6.38 -0.98 -29.42
CA GLY A 199 7.16 -2.21 -29.56
C GLY A 199 7.44 -2.92 -28.23
N ARG A 200 7.72 -2.12 -27.19
CA ARG A 200 7.87 -2.60 -25.81
C ARG A 200 6.57 -3.20 -25.26
N LEU A 201 5.46 -2.49 -25.38
CA LEU A 201 4.17 -2.93 -24.87
C LEU A 201 3.68 -4.18 -25.60
N VAL A 202 3.93 -4.29 -26.91
CA VAL A 202 3.65 -5.49 -27.70
C VAL A 202 4.37 -6.70 -27.11
N GLY A 203 5.69 -6.61 -26.91
CA GLY A 203 6.47 -7.70 -26.30
C GLY A 203 5.97 -8.03 -24.90
N ALA A 204 5.70 -7.00 -24.08
CA ALA A 204 5.18 -7.17 -22.73
C ALA A 204 3.80 -7.86 -22.69
N PHE A 205 2.88 -7.52 -23.60
CA PHE A 205 1.59 -8.20 -23.70
C PHE A 205 1.73 -9.64 -24.19
N ARG A 206 2.67 -9.93 -25.11
CA ARG A 206 2.95 -11.33 -25.49
C ARG A 206 3.53 -12.13 -24.32
N ASN A 207 4.42 -11.55 -23.52
CA ASN A 207 5.00 -12.19 -22.34
C ASN A 207 3.94 -12.73 -21.37
N ILE A 208 2.82 -12.01 -21.22
CA ILE A 208 1.69 -12.42 -20.37
C ILE A 208 0.58 -13.18 -21.12
N GLY A 209 0.85 -13.66 -22.34
CA GLY A 209 -0.09 -14.45 -23.14
C GLY A 209 -1.19 -13.64 -23.83
N ARG A 210 -1.11 -12.31 -23.86
CA ARG A 210 -2.11 -11.41 -24.49
C ARG A 210 -1.76 -11.04 -25.94
N GLY A 211 -1.49 -12.06 -26.75
CA GLY A 211 -1.10 -11.91 -28.16
C GLY A 211 -2.07 -11.07 -28.98
N ARG A 212 -3.39 -11.23 -28.77
CA ARG A 212 -4.40 -10.43 -29.50
C ARG A 212 -4.27 -8.92 -29.25
N ILE A 213 -3.94 -8.51 -28.03
CA ILE A 213 -3.71 -7.08 -27.72
C ILE A 213 -2.45 -6.61 -28.44
N ALA A 214 -1.36 -7.38 -28.35
CA ALA A 214 -0.10 -7.08 -29.02
C ALA A 214 -0.26 -6.92 -30.55
N ASP A 215 -0.97 -7.87 -31.19
CA ASP A 215 -1.22 -7.84 -32.63
C ASP A 215 -2.04 -6.61 -33.05
N ASN A 216 -3.05 -6.24 -32.25
CA ASN A 216 -3.87 -5.06 -32.52
C ASN A 216 -3.05 -3.76 -32.37
N ILE A 217 -2.16 -3.68 -31.38
CA ILE A 217 -1.27 -2.52 -31.21
C ILE A 217 -0.38 -2.37 -32.44
N ILE A 218 0.29 -3.46 -32.89
CA ILE A 218 1.13 -3.42 -34.10
C ILE A 218 0.33 -2.95 -35.31
N LYS A 219 -0.80 -3.59 -35.58
CA LYS A 219 -1.63 -3.31 -36.76
C LYS A 219 -2.09 -1.86 -36.80
N THR A 220 -2.59 -1.33 -35.69
CA THR A 220 -3.09 0.05 -35.64
C THR A 220 -1.96 1.06 -35.76
N MET A 221 -0.82 0.85 -35.10
CA MET A 221 0.34 1.73 -35.23
C MET A 221 0.89 1.75 -36.67
N GLN A 222 0.97 0.58 -37.32
CA GLN A 222 1.41 0.47 -38.72
C GLN A 222 0.41 1.14 -39.69
N ALA A 223 -0.89 0.97 -39.47
CA ALA A 223 -1.92 1.65 -40.26
C ALA A 223 -1.84 3.18 -40.15
N ALA A 224 -1.38 3.69 -39.00
CA ALA A 224 -1.09 5.10 -38.78
C ALA A 224 0.28 5.56 -39.34
N GLY A 225 1.02 4.69 -40.03
CA GLY A 225 2.31 5.01 -40.66
C GLY A 225 3.54 4.84 -39.77
N TYR A 226 3.40 4.28 -38.57
CA TYR A 226 4.51 4.07 -37.64
C TYR A 226 5.17 2.69 -37.80
N ALA A 227 6.50 2.65 -37.77
CA ALA A 227 7.26 1.41 -37.77
C ALA A 227 7.45 0.88 -36.34
N VAL A 228 6.75 -0.19 -35.99
CA VAL A 228 6.84 -0.84 -34.67
C VAL A 228 7.72 -2.08 -34.73
N ARG A 229 8.77 -2.11 -33.91
CA ARG A 229 9.61 -3.30 -33.71
C ARG A 229 9.33 -3.87 -32.33
N GLU A 230 8.80 -5.09 -32.29
CA GLU A 230 8.54 -5.82 -31.06
C GLU A 230 9.83 -6.01 -30.24
N ASN A 231 9.76 -5.75 -28.94
CA ASN A 231 10.87 -5.93 -28.01
C ASN A 231 10.32 -6.24 -26.60
N ASP A 232 10.47 -7.47 -26.13
CA ASP A 232 10.06 -7.85 -24.77
C ASP A 232 10.95 -7.15 -23.73
N PRO A 233 10.39 -6.33 -22.81
CA PRO A 233 11.18 -5.67 -21.77
C PRO A 233 11.46 -6.54 -20.54
N PHE A 234 10.86 -7.73 -20.43
CA PHE A 234 11.12 -8.66 -19.34
C PHE A 234 12.40 -9.46 -19.58
N GLU A 235 13.13 -9.80 -18.51
CA GLU A 235 14.32 -10.66 -18.59
C GLU A 235 13.99 -12.15 -18.70
N ALA A 236 12.80 -12.54 -18.25
CA ALA A 236 12.34 -13.91 -18.23
C ALA A 236 10.89 -14.01 -18.71
N GLU A 237 10.48 -15.22 -19.09
CA GLU A 237 9.09 -15.54 -19.36
C GLU A 237 8.22 -15.41 -18.10
N SER A 238 6.91 -15.26 -18.30
CA SER A 238 5.97 -15.23 -17.18
C SER A 238 5.90 -16.60 -16.48
N PRO A 239 6.01 -16.67 -15.14
CA PRO A 239 5.88 -17.93 -14.40
C PRO A 239 4.43 -18.42 -14.31
N VAL A 240 3.47 -17.60 -14.78
CA VAL A 240 2.03 -17.86 -14.75
C VAL A 240 1.44 -17.65 -16.15
N ILE A 241 0.53 -18.53 -16.53
CA ILE A 241 -0.37 -18.31 -17.67
C ILE A 241 -1.58 -17.55 -17.18
N PHE A 242 -1.77 -16.32 -17.65
CA PHE A 242 -2.91 -15.50 -17.26
C PHE A 242 -4.15 -15.88 -18.04
N THR A 243 -5.30 -15.86 -17.37
CA THR A 243 -6.59 -15.92 -18.06
C THR A 243 -7.10 -14.51 -18.34
N ASN A 244 -7.91 -14.36 -19.38
CA ASN A 244 -8.52 -13.06 -19.70
C ASN A 244 -9.69 -12.68 -18.76
N LYS A 245 -10.12 -13.60 -17.89
CA LYS A 245 -11.25 -13.41 -16.98
C LYS A 245 -10.85 -12.65 -15.72
N GLU A 246 -9.72 -13.02 -15.12
CA GLU A 246 -9.26 -12.38 -13.89
C GLU A 246 -8.52 -11.07 -14.21
N ARG A 247 -8.99 -9.97 -13.63
CA ARG A 247 -8.48 -8.61 -13.84
C ARG A 247 -8.13 -7.90 -12.54
N SER A 248 -8.46 -8.50 -11.39
CA SER A 248 -8.10 -7.99 -10.09
C SER A 248 -6.57 -7.99 -9.97
N PRO A 249 -5.95 -6.81 -9.78
CA PRO A 249 -4.50 -6.76 -9.59
C PRO A 249 -4.08 -7.56 -8.37
N TYR A 250 -4.91 -7.60 -7.32
CA TYR A 250 -4.61 -8.35 -6.10
C TYR A 250 -4.52 -9.86 -6.36
N VAL A 251 -5.48 -10.43 -7.10
CA VAL A 251 -5.49 -11.87 -7.39
C VAL A 251 -4.31 -12.25 -8.27
N ASN A 252 -4.10 -11.52 -9.36
CA ASN A 252 -3.01 -11.81 -10.30
C ASN A 252 -1.63 -11.63 -9.65
N ARG A 253 -1.46 -10.60 -8.81
CA ARG A 253 -0.22 -10.37 -8.05
C ARG A 253 0.04 -11.47 -7.03
N MET A 254 -0.97 -11.91 -6.28
CA MET A 254 -0.83 -13.03 -5.34
C MET A 254 -0.41 -14.31 -6.07
N HIS A 255 -1.03 -14.64 -7.21
CA HIS A 255 -0.66 -15.82 -8.00
C HIS A 255 0.79 -15.75 -8.50
N LEU A 256 1.23 -14.59 -8.98
CA LEU A 256 2.62 -14.37 -9.41
C LEU A 256 3.58 -14.55 -8.23
N MET A 257 3.33 -13.88 -7.11
CA MET A 257 4.17 -13.96 -5.92
C MET A 257 4.27 -15.40 -5.40
N TRP A 258 3.16 -16.14 -5.36
CA TRP A 258 3.19 -17.54 -4.94
C TRP A 258 4.04 -18.41 -5.85
N LYS A 259 3.97 -18.21 -7.16
CA LYS A 259 4.80 -18.98 -8.11
C LYS A 259 6.27 -18.62 -8.01
N GLU A 260 6.57 -17.33 -7.89
CA GLU A 260 7.94 -16.82 -7.79
C GLU A 260 8.62 -17.27 -6.48
N MET A 261 7.90 -17.22 -5.36
CA MET A 261 8.46 -17.53 -4.04
C MET A 261 8.44 -19.02 -3.70
N ARG A 262 7.74 -19.86 -4.48
CA ARG A 262 7.45 -21.26 -4.13
C ARG A 262 8.72 -22.04 -3.78
N GLU A 263 9.69 -22.04 -4.67
CA GLU A 263 10.88 -22.89 -4.53
C GLU A 263 11.75 -22.42 -3.35
N ALA A 264 11.95 -21.11 -3.22
CA ALA A 264 12.67 -20.53 -2.09
C ALA A 264 12.00 -20.86 -0.74
N VAL A 265 10.66 -20.86 -0.70
CA VAL A 265 9.90 -21.26 0.48
C VAL A 265 10.11 -22.74 0.77
N ILE A 266 9.97 -23.62 -0.23
CA ILE A 266 10.18 -25.08 -0.08
C ILE A 266 11.60 -25.39 0.42
N GLU A 267 12.61 -24.69 -0.08
CA GLU A 267 14.00 -24.85 0.34
C GLU A 267 14.23 -24.41 1.79
N ALA A 268 13.52 -23.36 2.24
CA ALA A 268 13.59 -22.89 3.61
C ALA A 268 12.79 -23.75 4.61
N PHE A 269 11.89 -24.63 4.14
CA PHE A 269 11.08 -25.46 5.02
C PHE A 269 11.93 -26.50 5.75
N PRO A 270 11.79 -26.65 7.09
CA PRO A 270 12.48 -27.73 7.80
C PRO A 270 11.97 -29.09 7.31
N PRO A 271 12.79 -30.15 7.40
CA PRO A 271 12.33 -31.51 7.15
C PRO A 271 11.07 -31.82 7.98
N PRO A 272 10.11 -32.57 7.43
CA PRO A 272 8.90 -32.90 8.16
C PRO A 272 9.26 -33.63 9.46
N PRO A 273 8.70 -33.22 10.63
CA PRO A 273 9.08 -33.77 11.93
C PRO A 273 8.68 -35.24 12.12
N GLY A 274 7.97 -35.83 11.16
CA GLY A 274 7.43 -37.19 11.23
C GLY A 274 6.24 -37.29 12.18
N LEU A 275 5.81 -38.53 12.44
CA LEU A 275 4.72 -38.80 13.38
C LEU A 275 5.21 -38.69 14.83
N PRO A 276 4.40 -38.13 15.75
CA PRO A 276 4.77 -38.09 17.16
C PRO A 276 4.87 -39.50 17.73
N LYS A 277 5.92 -39.77 18.52
CA LYS A 277 6.12 -41.06 19.20
C LYS A 277 5.03 -41.37 20.23
N ASP A 278 4.45 -40.34 20.83
CA ASP A 278 3.34 -40.42 21.76
C ASP A 278 2.18 -39.56 21.28
N ALA A 279 1.15 -40.21 20.73
CA ALA A 279 -0.05 -39.55 20.24
C ALA A 279 -0.83 -38.83 21.37
N LYS A 280 -0.85 -39.38 22.59
CA LYS A 280 -1.58 -38.78 23.72
C LYS A 280 -0.90 -37.50 24.19
N ALA A 281 0.43 -37.52 24.33
CA ALA A 281 1.19 -36.33 24.70
C ALA A 281 1.11 -35.24 23.62
N TYR A 282 1.14 -35.62 22.34
CA TYR A 282 0.95 -34.68 21.24
C TYR A 282 -0.44 -34.04 21.27
N LEU A 283 -1.50 -34.83 21.38
CA LEU A 283 -2.87 -34.31 21.47
C LEU A 283 -3.06 -33.42 22.70
N LYS A 284 -2.43 -33.74 23.83
CA LYS A 284 -2.41 -32.86 24.99
C LYS A 284 -1.75 -31.52 24.68
N THR A 285 -0.61 -31.51 23.99
CA THR A 285 0.11 -30.29 23.61
C THR A 285 -0.73 -29.42 22.66
N VAL A 286 -1.42 -30.03 21.69
CA VAL A 286 -2.35 -29.33 20.80
C VAL A 286 -3.50 -28.68 21.58
N ASN A 287 -4.10 -29.42 22.54
CA ASN A 287 -5.16 -28.90 23.40
C ASN A 287 -4.69 -27.78 24.35
N ASP A 288 -3.45 -27.86 24.83
CA ASP A 288 -2.85 -26.84 25.68
C ASP A 288 -2.54 -25.56 24.86
N ALA A 289 -2.14 -25.71 23.59
CA ALA A 289 -1.89 -24.60 22.67
C ALA A 289 -3.17 -23.87 22.22
N TYR A 290 -4.33 -24.54 22.25
CA TYR A 290 -5.63 -23.98 21.86
C TYR A 290 -5.95 -22.64 22.53
N VAL A 291 -5.61 -22.49 23.81
CA VAL A 291 -5.90 -21.25 24.55
C VAL A 291 -5.12 -20.07 23.99
N MET A 292 -3.83 -20.29 23.67
CA MET A 292 -2.98 -19.26 23.09
C MET A 292 -3.37 -18.97 21.64
N ASP A 293 -3.76 -19.99 20.87
CA ASP A 293 -4.22 -19.83 19.49
C ASP A 293 -5.51 -19.01 19.42
N ALA A 294 -6.53 -19.41 20.18
CA ALA A 294 -7.79 -18.66 20.29
C ALA A 294 -7.58 -17.21 20.78
N TYR A 295 -6.68 -17.01 21.75
CA TYR A 295 -6.32 -15.69 22.23
C TYR A 295 -5.71 -14.83 21.12
N HIS A 296 -4.71 -15.35 20.41
CA HIS A 296 -4.04 -14.60 19.35
C HIS A 296 -4.97 -14.32 18.16
N SER A 297 -5.75 -15.30 17.71
CA SER A 297 -6.71 -15.11 16.61
C SER A 297 -7.72 -14.02 16.92
N LEU A 298 -8.37 -14.08 18.09
CA LEU A 298 -9.38 -13.09 18.46
C LEU A 298 -8.79 -11.71 18.74
N SER A 299 -7.57 -11.66 19.28
CA SER A 299 -6.86 -10.39 19.51
C SER A 299 -6.46 -9.71 18.19
N ILE A 300 -6.07 -10.49 17.17
CA ILE A 300 -5.78 -9.97 15.81
C ILE A 300 -7.04 -9.36 15.17
N GLU A 301 -8.21 -9.92 15.44
CA GLU A 301 -9.50 -9.39 14.99
C GLU A 301 -9.98 -8.16 15.80
N GLY A 302 -9.21 -7.75 16.81
CA GLY A 302 -9.44 -6.55 17.62
C GLY A 302 -10.27 -6.79 18.88
N TYR A 303 -10.59 -8.04 19.20
CA TYR A 303 -11.34 -8.38 20.39
C TYR A 303 -10.46 -8.35 21.64
N ARG A 304 -11.00 -7.79 22.75
CA ARG A 304 -10.36 -7.88 24.07
C ARG A 304 -10.74 -9.20 24.73
N VAL A 305 -9.95 -10.24 24.46
CA VAL A 305 -10.16 -11.58 25.01
C VAL A 305 -9.21 -11.79 26.20
N SER A 306 -9.66 -12.49 27.23
CA SER A 306 -8.81 -12.91 28.35
C SER A 306 -8.61 -14.44 28.31
N PRO A 307 -7.48 -14.97 28.80
CA PRO A 307 -7.28 -16.42 28.93
C PRO A 307 -8.43 -17.11 29.69
N ASP A 308 -8.97 -16.46 30.72
CA ASP A 308 -10.09 -16.98 31.52
C ASP A 308 -11.38 -17.15 30.71
N LEU A 309 -11.67 -16.22 29.79
CA LEU A 309 -12.83 -16.32 28.90
C LEU A 309 -12.69 -17.52 27.97
N ILE A 310 -11.50 -17.72 27.41
CA ILE A 310 -11.22 -18.83 26.48
C ILE A 310 -11.36 -20.17 27.21
N GLU A 311 -10.86 -20.25 28.44
CA GLU A 311 -10.97 -21.47 29.24
C GLU A 311 -12.42 -21.79 29.61
N LYS A 312 -13.24 -20.78 29.95
CA LYS A 312 -14.68 -20.96 30.18
C LYS A 312 -15.42 -21.47 28.95
N VAL A 313 -15.09 -20.93 27.78
CA VAL A 313 -15.67 -21.38 26.50
C VAL A 313 -15.23 -22.82 26.20
N ARG A 314 -13.95 -23.15 26.38
CA ARG A 314 -13.39 -24.49 26.20
C ARG A 314 -14.09 -25.53 27.08
N GLN A 315 -14.38 -25.18 28.33
CA GLN A 315 -15.07 -26.05 29.29
C GLN A 315 -16.59 -26.06 29.14
N GLY A 316 -17.16 -25.25 28.22
CA GLY A 316 -18.61 -25.12 28.04
C GLY A 316 -19.32 -24.42 29.21
N THR A 317 -18.58 -23.68 30.03
CA THR A 317 -19.09 -23.02 31.26
C THR A 317 -19.38 -21.53 31.07
N TRP A 318 -19.06 -20.96 29.90
CA TRP A 318 -19.38 -19.58 29.57
C TRP A 318 -20.89 -19.39 29.38
N ASN A 319 -21.51 -18.52 30.18
CA ASN A 319 -22.95 -18.29 30.17
C ASN A 319 -23.30 -16.79 30.33
N PRO A 320 -23.25 -16.00 29.25
CA PRO A 320 -23.46 -14.55 29.30
C PRO A 320 -24.92 -14.15 29.62
N ASP A 321 -25.88 -15.05 29.43
CA ASP A 321 -27.29 -14.77 29.69
C ASP A 321 -27.59 -14.71 31.19
N THR A 322 -26.90 -15.53 31.99
CA THR A 322 -27.14 -15.63 33.44
C THR A 322 -25.99 -15.12 34.31
N ASN A 323 -24.76 -15.03 33.79
CA ASN A 323 -23.59 -14.55 34.52
C ASN A 323 -23.20 -13.11 34.12
N ALA A 324 -23.23 -12.18 35.08
CA ALA A 324 -22.91 -10.77 34.85
C ALA A 324 -21.46 -10.52 34.41
N ALA A 325 -20.50 -11.32 34.89
CA ALA A 325 -19.10 -11.20 34.47
C ALA A 325 -18.89 -11.66 33.02
N ASP A 326 -19.57 -12.74 32.62
CA ASP A 326 -19.53 -13.27 31.25
C ASP A 326 -20.25 -12.34 30.26
N ARG A 327 -21.28 -11.62 30.74
CA ARG A 327 -22.00 -10.58 29.98
C ARG A 327 -21.12 -9.37 29.66
N GLY A 328 -20.34 -8.89 30.63
CA GLY A 328 -19.36 -7.82 30.40
C GLY A 328 -18.25 -8.21 29.41
N GLN A 329 -17.88 -9.49 29.37
CA GLN A 329 -16.95 -10.03 28.38
C GLN A 329 -17.59 -10.13 26.98
N ARG A 330 -18.87 -10.51 26.87
CA ARG A 330 -19.64 -10.45 25.60
C ARG A 330 -19.71 -9.04 25.03
N ASP A 331 -19.92 -8.03 25.87
CA ASP A 331 -19.98 -6.63 25.43
C ASP A 331 -18.60 -6.11 24.97
N ALA A 332 -17.51 -6.56 25.59
CA ALA A 332 -16.14 -6.27 25.16
C ALA A 332 -15.74 -6.97 23.85
N LEU A 333 -16.37 -8.11 23.53
CA LEU A 333 -16.30 -8.74 22.22
C LEU A 333 -17.20 -8.01 21.19
N ALA A 334 -18.31 -7.38 21.60
CA ALA A 334 -19.22 -6.70 20.67
C ALA A 334 -18.84 -5.23 20.38
N ALA A 335 -17.98 -4.63 21.19
CA ALA A 335 -17.56 -3.23 21.05
C ALA A 335 -16.60 -3.04 19.86
N ARG A 336 -17.15 -2.56 18.72
CA ARG A 336 -16.41 -1.97 17.60
C ARG A 336 -16.39 -0.45 17.68
#